data_AF-A0A960A1V2-F1
#
_entry.id   AF-A0A960A1V2-F1
#
_cell.length_a   1.000
_cell.length_b   1.000
_cell.length_c   1.000
_cell.angle_alpha   90.00
_cell.angle_beta   90.00
_cell.angle_gamma   90.00
#
_symmetry.space_group_name_H-M   'P 1'
#
loop_
_entity.id
_entity.type
_entity.pdbx_description
1 polymer ?
#
loop_
_entity_poly.entity_id
_entity_poly.type
_entity_poly.pdbx_seq_one_letter_code
_entity_poly.pdbx_strand_id
1 'polypeptide(L)'
;YQVNTVVGFIGPEYLYDSVQIIRAGLEDHFMGKLAGISMGCDVCYTNHAKADQNSNDNLAVLLAAAGINYIMGIPMGDDAMLSYQTTSYHDAPAIRQAMDMRPLPEFEKWMEQMGLWQDGQLTDKAGDASIFLQR
;
A
#
# COMPACT_ATOMS: atom_id res chain seq x y z
N TYR A 1 4.84 -14.65 8.98
CA TYR A 1 5.30 -14.83 7.58
C TYR A 1 4.28 -14.18 6.68
N GLN A 2 4.72 -13.39 5.69
CA GLN A 2 3.87 -12.63 4.78
C GLN A 2 4.22 -13.03 3.34
N VAL A 3 3.24 -12.94 2.45
CA VAL A 3 3.43 -13.15 1.01
C VAL A 3 2.79 -11.98 0.28
N ASN A 4 3.46 -11.42 -0.70
CA ASN A 4 2.86 -10.49 -1.64
C ASN A 4 3.22 -10.82 -3.07
N THR A 5 2.29 -10.53 -3.97
CA THR A 5 2.62 -10.29 -5.36
C THR A 5 3.27 -8.90 -5.50
N VAL A 6 3.97 -8.68 -6.61
CA VAL A 6 4.53 -7.38 -7.00
C VAL A 6 3.97 -7.03 -8.37
N VAL A 7 2.72 -6.53 -8.37
CA VAL A 7 1.95 -6.39 -9.61
C VAL A 7 2.38 -5.14 -10.35
N GLY A 8 2.71 -5.26 -11.64
CA GLY A 8 3.18 -4.14 -12.47
C GLY A 8 4.68 -3.84 -12.37
N PHE A 9 5.46 -4.64 -11.62
CA PHE A 9 6.90 -4.42 -11.41
C PHE A 9 7.78 -4.74 -12.63
N ILE A 10 7.36 -5.68 -13.48
CA ILE A 10 8.16 -6.11 -14.63
C ILE A 10 8.04 -5.09 -15.77
N GLY A 11 6.83 -4.90 -16.29
CA GLY A 11 6.59 -3.98 -17.39
C GLY A 11 5.48 -4.42 -18.33
N PRO A 12 5.28 -3.65 -19.42
CA PRO A 12 4.19 -3.82 -20.37
C PRO A 12 4.25 -5.11 -21.19
N GLU A 13 5.39 -5.80 -21.21
CA GLU A 13 5.56 -7.11 -21.82
C GLU A 13 4.78 -8.22 -21.09
N TYR A 14 4.43 -8.00 -19.82
CA TYR A 14 3.65 -8.93 -19.01
C TYR A 14 2.26 -8.36 -18.69
N LEU A 15 2.17 -7.12 -18.21
CA LEU A 15 0.93 -6.40 -17.94
C LEU A 15 1.00 -4.99 -18.54
N TYR A 16 0.31 -4.78 -19.66
CA TYR A 16 0.50 -3.64 -20.54
C TYR A 16 0.00 -2.30 -19.98
N ASP A 17 -1.17 -2.30 -19.36
CA ASP A 17 -1.89 -1.10 -18.93
C ASP A 17 -2.50 -1.25 -17.52
N SER A 18 -3.06 -0.15 -17.02
CA SER A 18 -3.70 -0.09 -15.71
C SER A 18 -4.83 -1.10 -15.53
N VAL A 19 -5.59 -1.42 -16.59
CA VAL A 19 -6.70 -2.38 -16.52
C VAL A 19 -6.16 -3.79 -16.26
N GLN A 20 -5.08 -4.18 -16.95
CA GLN A 20 -4.43 -5.46 -16.75
C GLN A 20 -3.77 -5.56 -15.37
N ILE A 21 -3.08 -4.51 -14.92
CA ILE A 21 -2.45 -4.45 -13.59
C ILE A 21 -3.52 -4.59 -12.50
N ILE A 22 -4.63 -3.85 -12.58
CA ILE A 22 -5.73 -3.95 -11.62
C ILE A 22 -6.31 -5.36 -11.60
N ARG A 23 -6.56 -5.94 -12.78
CA ARG A 23 -7.11 -7.28 -12.89
C ARG A 23 -6.20 -8.32 -12.23
N ALA A 24 -4.91 -8.29 -12.55
CA ALA A 24 -3.92 -9.22 -12.01
C ALA A 24 -3.79 -9.09 -10.48
N GLY A 25 -3.77 -7.87 -9.94
CA GLY A 25 -3.70 -7.65 -8.50
C GLY A 25 -4.89 -8.26 -7.74
N LEU A 26 -6.10 -8.14 -8.28
CA LEU A 26 -7.30 -8.77 -7.71
C LEU A 26 -7.26 -10.30 -7.81
N GLU A 27 -6.77 -10.84 -8.92
CA GLU A 27 -6.60 -12.29 -9.12
C GLU A 27 -5.60 -12.88 -8.13
N ASP A 28 -4.41 -12.27 -8.03
CA ASP A 28 -3.35 -12.71 -7.12
C ASP A 28 -3.80 -12.68 -5.66
N HIS A 29 -4.46 -11.59 -5.26
CA HIS A 29 -5.00 -11.47 -3.91
C HIS A 29 -6.04 -12.56 -3.61
N PHE A 30 -7.02 -12.76 -4.50
CA PHE A 30 -8.03 -13.79 -4.35
C PHE A 30 -7.41 -15.19 -4.24
N MET A 31 -6.46 -15.52 -5.13
CA MET A 31 -5.80 -16.81 -5.16
C MET A 31 -4.97 -17.06 -3.90
N GLY A 32 -4.24 -16.05 -3.41
CA GLY A 32 -3.50 -16.15 -2.15
C GLY A 32 -4.43 -16.38 -0.95
N LYS A 33 -5.53 -15.63 -0.86
CA LYS A 33 -6.53 -15.84 0.20
C LYS A 33 -7.18 -17.23 0.12
N LEU A 34 -7.54 -17.68 -1.08
CA LEU A 34 -8.10 -19.01 -1.31
C LEU A 34 -7.13 -20.13 -0.89
N ALA A 35 -5.83 -19.92 -1.09
CA ALA A 35 -4.78 -20.83 -0.64
C ALA A 35 -4.50 -20.78 0.88
N GLY A 36 -5.17 -19.89 1.63
CA GLY A 36 -5.02 -19.77 3.08
C GLY A 36 -3.74 -19.06 3.53
N ILE A 37 -3.10 -18.27 2.67
CA ILE A 37 -1.90 -17.50 3.01
C ILE A 37 -2.23 -16.03 3.32
N SER A 38 -1.41 -15.40 4.16
CA SER A 38 -1.49 -13.96 4.46
C SER A 38 -1.00 -13.15 3.25
N MET A 39 -1.91 -12.90 2.31
CA MET A 39 -1.62 -12.27 1.02
C MET A 39 -1.74 -10.75 1.06
N GLY A 40 -0.65 -10.07 0.75
CA GLY A 40 -0.58 -8.65 0.42
C GLY A 40 -0.29 -8.42 -1.06
N CYS A 41 -0.04 -7.16 -1.43
CA CYS A 41 0.27 -6.75 -2.79
C CYS A 41 1.16 -5.51 -2.72
N ASP A 42 2.31 -5.55 -3.37
CA ASP A 42 2.97 -4.32 -3.79
C ASP A 42 2.23 -3.80 -5.03
N VAL A 43 1.50 -2.70 -4.86
CA VAL A 43 0.67 -2.07 -5.89
C VAL A 43 1.55 -1.08 -6.63
N CYS A 44 1.96 -1.44 -7.85
CA CYS A 44 2.97 -0.67 -8.53
C CYS A 44 2.87 -0.68 -10.06
N TYR A 45 3.68 0.17 -10.69
CA TYR A 45 3.89 0.18 -12.13
C TYR A 45 5.31 0.63 -12.45
N THR A 46 5.80 0.30 -13.64
CA THR A 46 7.03 0.86 -14.19
C THR A 46 6.72 1.97 -15.18
N ASN A 47 7.63 2.95 -15.30
CA ASN A 47 7.46 4.15 -16.14
C ASN A 47 7.21 3.89 -17.64
N HIS A 48 7.41 2.66 -18.12
CA HIS A 48 7.19 2.29 -19.53
C HIS A 48 5.91 1.46 -19.74
N ALA A 49 5.17 1.13 -18.68
CA ALA A 49 3.81 0.63 -18.76
C ALA A 49 2.80 1.78 -18.97
N LYS A 50 1.62 1.49 -19.54
CA LYS A 50 0.52 2.46 -19.65
C LYS A 50 -0.26 2.56 -18.35
N ALA A 51 0.40 3.04 -17.31
CA ALA A 51 -0.16 3.26 -15.98
C ALA A 51 0.45 4.52 -15.35
N ASP A 52 -0.21 5.02 -14.32
CA ASP A 52 0.17 6.21 -13.56
C ASP A 52 -0.16 6.01 -12.07
N GLN A 53 0.17 6.98 -11.23
CA GLN A 53 -0.10 6.87 -9.79
C GLN A 53 -1.60 6.70 -9.48
N ASN A 54 -2.49 7.34 -10.24
CA ASN A 54 -3.94 7.15 -10.07
C ASN A 54 -4.36 5.69 -10.28
N SER A 55 -3.64 4.96 -11.15
CA SER A 55 -3.84 3.54 -11.36
C SER A 55 -3.49 2.71 -10.10
N ASN A 56 -2.43 3.10 -9.39
CA ASN A 56 -2.08 2.50 -8.09
C ASN A 56 -3.16 2.80 -7.05
N ASP A 57 -3.62 4.05 -6.94
CA ASP A 57 -4.65 4.44 -5.96
C ASP A 57 -5.96 3.67 -6.17
N ASN A 58 -6.38 3.53 -7.44
CA ASN A 58 -7.54 2.73 -7.82
C ASN A 58 -7.39 1.28 -7.35
N LEU A 59 -6.26 0.64 -7.62
CA LEU A 59 -6.02 -0.74 -7.21
C LEU A 59 -5.95 -0.88 -5.68
N ALA A 60 -5.28 0.04 -4.99
CA ALA A 60 -5.13 0.01 -3.55
C ALA A 60 -6.49 0.07 -2.84
N VAL A 61 -7.40 0.93 -3.29
CA VAL A 61 -8.79 1.01 -2.77
C VAL A 61 -9.56 -0.29 -3.05
N LEU A 62 -9.45 -0.85 -4.27
CA LEU A 62 -10.12 -2.11 -4.61
C LEU A 62 -9.62 -3.29 -3.76
N LEU A 63 -8.31 -3.36 -3.52
CA LEU A 63 -7.71 -4.41 -2.69
C LEU A 63 -8.05 -4.24 -1.21
N ALA A 64 -8.11 -3.00 -0.72
CA ALA A 64 -8.60 -2.70 0.62
C ALA A 64 -10.05 -3.16 0.78
N ALA A 65 -10.93 -2.84 -0.17
CA ALA A 65 -12.31 -3.34 -0.18
C ALA A 65 -12.39 -4.87 -0.19
N ALA A 66 -11.43 -5.55 -0.84
CA ALA A 66 -11.33 -7.00 -0.87
C ALA A 66 -10.72 -7.63 0.41
N GLY A 67 -10.27 -6.82 1.38
CA GLY A 67 -9.70 -7.30 2.64
C GLY A 67 -8.23 -7.71 2.55
N ILE A 68 -7.44 -7.00 1.74
CA ILE A 68 -5.99 -7.22 1.66
C ILE A 68 -5.29 -7.07 3.01
N ASN A 69 -4.27 -7.89 3.26
CA ASN A 69 -3.52 -7.85 4.52
C ASN A 69 -2.59 -6.63 4.63
N TYR A 70 -1.90 -6.28 3.54
CA TYR A 70 -0.97 -5.15 3.50
C TYR A 70 -0.68 -4.71 2.06
N ILE A 71 -0.26 -3.46 1.93
CA ILE A 71 0.35 -2.85 0.74
C ILE A 71 1.70 -2.22 1.12
N MET A 72 2.51 -1.87 0.13
CA MET A 72 3.82 -1.26 0.35
C MET A 72 3.73 0.26 0.61
N GLY A 73 4.82 0.86 1.05
CA GLY A 73 4.89 2.29 1.31
C GLY A 73 6.30 2.81 1.07
N ILE A 74 6.46 3.76 0.15
CA ILE A 74 7.73 4.44 -0.16
C ILE A 74 7.51 5.96 -0.14
N PRO A 75 8.51 6.81 0.21
CA PRO A 75 8.33 8.25 0.18
C PRO A 75 7.85 8.70 -1.20
N MET A 76 6.67 9.34 -1.27
CA MET A 76 6.00 9.74 -2.51
C MET A 76 5.74 8.60 -3.52
N GLY A 77 5.86 7.33 -3.11
CA GLY A 77 5.70 6.18 -3.98
C GLY A 77 6.85 5.98 -4.98
N ASP A 78 7.90 6.82 -4.94
CA ASP A 78 8.97 6.80 -5.93
C ASP A 78 10.18 6.01 -5.41
N ASP A 79 10.42 4.84 -6.00
CA ASP A 79 11.64 4.08 -5.75
C ASP A 79 12.64 4.30 -6.89
N ALA A 80 13.54 5.26 -6.69
CA ALA A 80 14.59 5.58 -7.65
C ALA A 80 15.64 4.46 -7.80
N MET A 81 15.79 3.57 -6.81
CA MET A 81 16.77 2.48 -6.87
C MET A 81 16.24 1.33 -7.73
N LEU A 82 14.96 1.00 -7.59
CA LEU A 82 14.27 -0.02 -8.37
C LEU A 82 13.64 0.51 -9.67
N SER A 83 13.59 1.84 -9.86
CA SER A 83 13.08 2.50 -11.06
C SER A 83 11.59 2.19 -11.35
N TYR A 84 10.76 2.17 -10.31
CA TYR A 84 9.31 1.93 -10.39
C TYR A 84 8.55 2.79 -9.38
N GLN A 85 7.22 2.84 -9.51
CA GLN A 85 6.33 3.62 -8.65
C GLN A 85 5.36 2.70 -7.91
N THR A 86 5.29 2.82 -6.59
CA THR A 86 4.42 2.07 -5.68
C THR A 86 3.51 3.02 -4.88
N THR A 87 2.80 2.50 -3.88
CA THR A 87 2.05 3.28 -2.91
C THR A 87 2.97 3.98 -1.90
N SER A 88 2.50 5.11 -1.38
CA SER A 88 3.23 5.97 -0.46
C SER A 88 2.82 5.81 1.01
N TYR A 89 3.59 6.42 1.90
CA TYR A 89 3.29 6.46 3.34
C TYR A 89 1.96 7.13 3.67
N HIS A 90 1.48 8.05 2.83
CA HIS A 90 0.20 8.71 3.04
C HIS A 90 -0.99 7.87 2.55
N ASP A 91 -0.78 6.94 1.63
CA ASP A 91 -1.86 6.14 1.04
C ASP A 91 -2.47 5.17 2.05
N ALA A 92 -1.63 4.45 2.81
CA ALA A 92 -2.12 3.49 3.78
C ALA A 92 -2.98 4.14 4.89
N PRO A 93 -2.57 5.25 5.55
CA PRO A 93 -3.43 6.00 6.44
C PRO A 93 -4.68 6.56 5.77
N ALA A 94 -4.59 7.09 4.54
CA ALA A 94 -5.75 7.62 3.83
C ALA A 94 -6.80 6.53 3.57
N ILE A 95 -6.37 5.36 3.09
CA ILE A 95 -7.24 4.20 2.87
C ILE A 95 -7.84 3.72 4.21
N ARG A 96 -7.02 3.64 5.27
CA ARG A 96 -7.49 3.26 6.60
C ARG A 96 -8.61 4.17 7.10
N GLN A 97 -8.43 5.49 6.99
CA GLN A 97 -9.42 6.47 7.41
C GLN A 97 -10.68 6.42 6.52
N ALA A 98 -10.51 6.26 5.20
CA ALA A 98 -11.62 6.19 4.25
C ALA A 98 -12.50 4.94 4.42
N MET A 99 -11.90 3.83 4.88
CA MET A 99 -12.55 2.51 4.97
C MET A 99 -12.75 2.01 6.41
N ASP A 100 -12.55 2.87 7.42
CA ASP A 100 -12.61 2.55 8.85
C ASP A 100 -11.77 1.31 9.24
N MET A 101 -10.57 1.22 8.66
CA MET A 101 -9.61 0.16 8.97
C MET A 101 -8.58 0.63 9.98
N ARG A 102 -8.13 -0.30 10.83
CA ARG A 102 -7.10 -0.03 11.83
C ARG A 102 -5.78 -0.76 11.49
N PRO A 103 -4.64 -0.22 11.94
CA PRO A 103 -3.38 -0.96 11.98
C PRO A 103 -3.50 -2.22 12.85
N LEU A 104 -2.44 -3.03 12.89
CA LEU A 104 -2.35 -4.11 13.89
C LEU A 104 -2.47 -3.51 15.31
N PRO A 105 -3.19 -4.15 16.25
CA PRO A 105 -3.50 -3.57 17.56
C PRO A 105 -2.27 -3.12 18.34
N GLU A 106 -1.18 -3.89 18.27
CA GLU A 106 0.07 -3.57 18.95
C GLU A 106 0.73 -2.32 18.35
N PHE A 107 0.64 -2.16 17.03
CA PHE A 107 1.21 -1.01 16.33
C PHE A 107 0.34 0.24 16.49
N GLU A 108 -0.99 0.10 16.46
CA GLU A 108 -1.92 1.19 16.76
C GLU A 108 -1.68 1.75 18.17
N LYS A 109 -1.61 0.87 19.17
CA LYS A 109 -1.31 1.26 20.55
C LYS A 109 0.03 2.01 20.67
N TRP A 110 1.05 1.57 19.95
CA TRP A 110 2.34 2.26 19.92
C TRP A 110 2.22 3.65 19.26
N MET A 111 1.51 3.77 18.14
CA MET A 111 1.29 5.06 17.48
C MET A 111 0.51 6.03 18.36
N GLU A 112 -0.49 5.56 19.11
CA GLU A 112 -1.23 6.36 20.10
C GLU A 112 -0.29 6.86 21.22
N GLN A 113 0.59 5.98 21.74
CA GLN A 113 1.59 6.36 22.74
C GLN A 113 2.59 7.41 22.22
N MET A 114 2.97 7.34 20.95
CA MET A 114 3.80 8.33 20.27
C MET A 114 3.05 9.62 19.94
N GLY A 115 1.72 9.63 20.08
CA GLY A 115 0.85 10.73 19.68
C GLY A 115 0.77 10.92 18.16
N LEU A 116 0.99 9.86 17.38
CA LEU A 116 0.91 9.85 15.91
C LEU A 116 -0.48 9.49 15.40
N TRP A 117 -1.27 8.80 16.21
CA TRP A 117 -2.59 8.28 15.88
C TRP A 117 -3.57 8.56 17.01
N GLN A 118 -4.79 8.96 16.68
CA GLN A 118 -5.87 9.18 17.62
C GLN A 118 -7.22 8.94 16.93
N ASP A 119 -8.10 8.17 17.57
CA ASP A 119 -9.48 7.93 17.10
C ASP A 119 -9.58 7.46 15.63
N GLY A 120 -8.61 6.65 15.18
CA GLY A 120 -8.56 6.14 13.80
C GLY A 120 -7.96 7.11 12.78
N GLN A 121 -7.39 8.23 13.22
CA GLN A 121 -6.82 9.27 12.36
C GLN A 121 -5.38 9.61 12.73
N LEU A 122 -4.64 10.14 11.75
CA LEU A 122 -3.33 10.74 11.99
C LEU A 122 -3.49 12.06 12.73
N THR A 123 -2.55 12.36 13.62
CA THR A 123 -2.47 13.66 14.31
C THR A 123 -1.56 14.63 13.56
N ASP A 124 -1.50 15.89 14.03
CA ASP A 124 -0.57 16.91 13.50
C ASP A 124 0.92 16.55 13.64
N LYS A 125 1.27 15.56 14.48
CA LYS A 125 2.65 15.06 14.59
C LYS A 125 3.02 14.07 13.49
N ALA A 126 2.03 13.49 12.82
CA ALA A 126 2.29 12.50 11.78
C ALA A 126 2.99 13.13 10.57
N GLY A 127 3.96 12.42 10.01
CA GLY A 127 4.75 12.90 8.88
C GLY A 127 5.93 13.80 9.25
N ASP A 128 6.02 14.27 10.49
CA ASP A 128 7.21 14.99 10.99
C ASP A 128 8.18 14.02 11.69
N ALA A 129 9.26 13.66 10.99
CA ALA A 129 10.29 12.79 11.53
C ALA A 129 11.14 13.44 12.64
N SER A 130 11.03 14.75 12.87
CA SER A 130 11.80 15.47 13.90
C SER A 130 11.52 14.98 15.32
N ILE A 131 10.34 14.36 15.54
CA ILE A 131 9.95 13.77 16.83
C ILE A 131 10.93 12.69 17.32
N PHE A 132 11.64 12.03 16.41
CA PHE A 132 12.62 10.99 16.74
C PHE A 132 14.01 11.54 17.07
N LEU A 133 14.24 12.84 16.87
CA LEU A 133 15.52 13.50 17.17
C LEU A 133 15.57 14.03 18.61
N GLN A 134 14.42 14.13 19.28
CA GLN A 134 14.33 14.59 20.66
C GLN A 134 14.78 13.44 21.58
N ARG A 135 15.79 13.71 22.42
CA ARG A 135 16.33 12.78 23.41
C ARG A 135 15.59 12.86 24.74
#